data_AF-A0A376U4N5-F1
#
_entry.id   AF-A0A376U4N5-F1
#
_cell.length_a   1.000
_cell.length_b   1.000
_cell.length_c   1.000
_cell.angle_alpha   90.00
_cell.angle_beta   90.00
_cell.angle_gamma   90.00
#
_symmetry.space_group_name_H-M   'P 1'
#
loop_
_entity.id
_entity.type
_entity.pdbx_description
1 polymer ?
#
loop_
_entity_poly.entity_id
_entity_poly.type
_entity_poly.pdbx_seq_one_letter_code
_entity_poly.pdbx_strand_id
1 'polypeptide(L)'
;MYGRDAVSQIITFGTMAAKAVIRDVGRVLGHPYGFVDRISKLIPPDPGMTLAKAFEAEPQLPEIYEADEEVKALIDMARKLEGVTRNAGKHAGGVVIAPTKITDFAPLYCDEEGKHPVTQFDKSDVEYAGLVKFDFLGLRTLTIINWALR
;
A
#
# COMPACT_ATOMS: atom_id res chain seq x y z
N MET A 1 -11.96 26.99 12.95
CA MET A 1 -12.55 25.65 12.77
C MET A 1 -11.65 24.64 13.49
N TYR A 2 -12.17 23.99 14.54
CA TYR A 2 -11.65 22.83 15.28
C TYR A 2 -10.27 22.88 16.00
N GLY A 3 -9.30 23.68 15.53
CA GLY A 3 -7.98 23.80 16.16
C GLY A 3 -6.93 22.84 15.57
N ARG A 4 -5.66 23.26 15.54
CA ARG A 4 -4.57 22.53 14.84
C ARG A 4 -4.34 21.13 15.40
N ASP A 5 -4.53 20.94 16.70
CA ASP A 5 -4.27 19.67 17.38
C ASP A 5 -5.45 18.69 17.29
N ALA A 6 -6.61 19.14 16.80
CA ALA A 6 -7.82 18.33 16.64
C ALA A 6 -7.95 17.72 15.23
N VAL A 7 -7.02 18.04 14.32
CA VAL A 7 -7.06 17.64 12.92
C VAL A 7 -5.75 16.93 12.57
N SER A 8 -5.84 15.74 11.99
CA SER A 8 -4.68 14.95 11.57
C SER A 8 -4.91 14.32 10.19
N GLN A 9 -3.83 14.00 9.49
CA GLN A 9 -3.90 13.10 8.34
C GLN A 9 -4.04 11.64 8.81
N ILE A 10 -4.38 10.74 7.89
CA ILE A 10 -4.54 9.31 8.15
C ILE A 10 -3.35 8.55 7.57
N ILE A 11 -2.82 7.54 8.28
CA ILE A 11 -1.73 6.70 7.76
C ILE A 11 -2.25 5.77 6.66
N THR A 12 -1.37 5.37 5.76
CA THR A 12 -1.57 4.22 4.87
C THR A 12 -0.45 3.22 5.09
N PHE A 13 -0.72 1.97 4.78
CA PHE A 13 0.28 0.92 4.85
C PHE A 13 0.65 0.45 3.45
N GLY A 14 1.93 0.58 3.11
CA GLY A 14 2.47 -0.07 1.92
C GLY A 14 2.67 -1.55 2.22
N THR A 15 1.96 -2.43 1.52
CA THR A 15 2.09 -3.88 1.64
C THR A 15 2.91 -4.47 0.50
N MET A 16 3.47 -5.66 0.72
CA MET A 16 4.19 -6.39 -0.32
C MET A 16 3.22 -7.10 -1.26
N ALA A 17 2.75 -6.39 -2.29
CA ALA A 17 1.96 -6.98 -3.38
C ALA A 17 2.77 -7.98 -4.22
N ALA A 18 2.11 -8.86 -4.98
CA ALA A 18 2.72 -9.97 -5.72
C ALA A 18 4.01 -9.61 -6.50
N LYS A 19 4.01 -8.51 -7.27
CA LYS A 19 5.21 -8.04 -7.99
C LYS A 19 6.31 -7.53 -7.06
N ALA A 20 5.93 -6.80 -6.01
CA ALA A 20 6.87 -6.22 -5.06
C ALA A 20 7.56 -7.31 -4.24
N VAL A 21 6.79 -8.29 -3.76
CA VAL A 21 7.33 -9.40 -2.94
C VAL A 21 8.32 -10.24 -3.74
N ILE A 22 8.04 -10.57 -5.02
CA ILE A 22 8.99 -11.29 -5.89
C ILE A 22 10.30 -10.51 -6.04
N ARG A 23 10.20 -9.19 -6.28
CA ARG A 23 11.37 -8.33 -6.44
C ARG A 23 12.20 -8.22 -5.17
N ASP A 24 11.55 -8.03 -4.03
CA ASP A 24 12.22 -7.84 -2.76
C ASP A 24 12.86 -9.15 -2.27
N VAL A 25 12.15 -10.28 -2.36
CA VAL A 25 12.68 -11.61 -2.02
C VAL A 25 13.83 -12.00 -2.94
N GLY A 26 13.66 -11.87 -4.25
CA GLY A 26 14.69 -12.24 -5.21
C GLY A 26 16.00 -11.47 -5.01
N ARG A 27 15.91 -10.18 -4.65
CA ARG A 27 17.08 -9.37 -4.29
C ARG A 27 17.75 -9.87 -3.01
N VAL A 28 16.98 -10.24 -1.99
CA VAL A 28 17.52 -10.75 -0.71
C VAL A 28 18.21 -12.10 -0.89
N LEU A 29 17.69 -12.96 -1.78
CA LEU A 29 18.32 -14.23 -2.16
C LEU A 29 19.59 -14.05 -3.03
N GLY A 30 19.94 -12.81 -3.41
CA GLY A 30 21.16 -12.50 -4.15
C GLY A 30 21.03 -12.60 -5.66
N HIS A 31 19.82 -12.79 -6.20
CA HIS A 31 19.65 -12.87 -7.65
C HIS A 31 19.83 -11.50 -8.33
N PRO A 32 20.45 -11.44 -9.52
CA PRO A 32 20.53 -10.22 -10.30
C PRO A 32 19.15 -9.67 -10.69
N TYR A 33 19.05 -8.34 -10.86
CA TYR A 33 17.80 -7.69 -11.23
C TYR A 33 17.13 -8.32 -12.46
N GLY A 34 17.90 -8.64 -13.50
CA GLY A 34 17.36 -9.22 -14.74
C GLY A 34 16.69 -10.58 -14.55
N PHE A 35 17.20 -11.42 -13.64
CA PHE A 35 16.61 -12.72 -13.31
C PHE A 35 15.23 -12.53 -12.66
N VAL A 36 15.17 -11.65 -11.64
CA VAL A 36 13.95 -11.41 -10.87
C VAL A 36 12.91 -10.64 -11.70
N ASP A 37 13.35 -9.69 -12.53
CA ASP A 37 12.50 -8.90 -13.41
C ASP A 37 11.76 -9.79 -14.43
N ARG A 38 12.45 -10.81 -14.99
CA ARG A 38 11.85 -11.81 -15.90
C ARG A 38 10.66 -12.52 -15.26
N ILE A 39 10.77 -12.91 -13.99
CA ILE A 39 9.68 -13.58 -13.26
C ILE A 39 8.58 -12.57 -12.91
N SER A 40 8.95 -11.39 -12.41
CA SER A 40 7.96 -10.38 -11.97
C SER A 40 7.08 -9.85 -13.10
N LYS A 41 7.54 -9.90 -14.35
CA LYS A 41 6.78 -9.50 -15.54
C LYS A 41 5.66 -10.47 -15.90
N LEU A 42 5.79 -11.74 -15.51
CA LEU A 42 4.76 -12.75 -15.69
C LEU A 42 3.55 -12.53 -14.76
N ILE A 43 3.71 -11.73 -13.70
CA ILE A 43 2.59 -11.36 -12.85
C ILE A 43 1.69 -10.34 -13.60
N PRO A 44 0.39 -10.61 -13.78
CA PRO A 44 -0.49 -9.67 -14.46
C PRO A 44 -0.63 -8.33 -13.70
N PRO A 45 -0.93 -7.21 -14.40
CA PRO A 45 -0.96 -5.87 -13.81
C PRO A 45 -2.25 -5.54 -13.04
N ASP A 46 -3.18 -6.48 -12.88
CA ASP A 46 -4.50 -6.23 -12.30
C ASP A 46 -4.42 -5.69 -10.86
N PRO A 47 -5.25 -4.68 -10.51
CA PRO A 47 -5.39 -4.24 -9.12
C PRO A 47 -5.81 -5.41 -8.21
N GLY A 48 -5.12 -5.59 -7.08
CA GLY A 48 -5.41 -6.70 -6.15
C GLY A 48 -4.99 -8.09 -6.67
N MET A 49 -4.02 -8.13 -7.59
CA MET A 49 -3.35 -9.36 -8.01
C MET A 49 -2.61 -10.02 -6.85
N THR A 50 -2.75 -11.34 -6.74
CA THR A 50 -2.03 -12.20 -5.79
C THR A 50 -1.22 -13.24 -6.53
N LEU A 51 -0.24 -13.86 -5.87
CA LEU A 51 0.54 -14.96 -6.43
C LEU A 51 -0.35 -16.13 -6.84
N ALA A 52 -1.36 -16.46 -6.03
CA ALA A 52 -2.32 -17.51 -6.37
C ALA A 52 -3.08 -17.20 -7.68
N LYS A 53 -3.62 -15.98 -7.82
CA LYS A 53 -4.30 -15.57 -9.05
C LYS A 53 -3.36 -15.52 -10.25
N ALA A 54 -2.11 -15.11 -10.05
CA ALA A 54 -1.13 -15.06 -11.11
C ALA A 54 -0.81 -16.45 -11.65
N PHE A 55 -0.66 -17.45 -10.77
CA PHE A 55 -0.42 -18.85 -11.17
C PHE A 55 -1.58 -19.46 -11.97
N GLU A 56 -2.82 -19.06 -11.71
CA GLU A 56 -3.98 -19.49 -12.49
C GLU A 56 -4.09 -18.76 -13.84
N ALA A 57 -3.65 -17.50 -13.89
CA ALA A 57 -3.80 -16.65 -15.07
C ALA A 57 -2.65 -16.78 -16.10
N GLU A 58 -1.44 -17.12 -15.65
CA GLU A 58 -0.24 -17.22 -16.50
C GLU A 58 0.36 -18.64 -16.43
N PRO A 59 0.12 -19.49 -17.44
CA PRO A 59 0.60 -20.88 -17.46
C PRO A 59 2.12 -21.03 -17.37
N GLN A 60 2.88 -20.02 -17.80
CA GLN A 60 4.35 -20.05 -17.67
C GLN A 60 4.82 -20.07 -16.21
N LEU A 61 4.04 -19.51 -15.27
CA LEU A 61 4.44 -19.47 -13.85
C LEU A 61 4.52 -20.88 -13.23
N PRO A 62 3.51 -21.76 -13.35
CA PRO A 62 3.63 -23.17 -12.99
C PRO A 62 4.81 -23.87 -13.68
N GLU A 63 5.02 -23.64 -14.97
CA GLU A 63 6.09 -24.29 -15.74
C GLU A 63 7.48 -23.95 -15.18
N ILE A 64 7.79 -22.66 -15.00
CA ILE A 64 9.10 -22.24 -14.47
C ILE A 64 9.26 -22.59 -12.99
N TYR A 65 8.16 -22.68 -12.24
CA TYR A 65 8.17 -23.05 -10.83
C TYR A 65 8.55 -24.52 -10.62
N GLU A 66 8.15 -25.43 -11.52
CA GLU A 66 8.56 -26.84 -11.45
C GLU A 66 9.88 -27.12 -12.17
N ALA A 67 10.26 -26.29 -13.15
CA ALA A 67 11.48 -26.50 -13.93
C ALA A 67 12.75 -25.94 -13.26
N ASP A 68 12.64 -24.94 -12.38
CA ASP A 68 13.78 -24.20 -11.82
C ASP A 68 13.68 -24.11 -10.28
N GLU A 69 14.63 -24.75 -9.59
CA GLU A 69 14.72 -24.78 -8.13
C GLU A 69 14.93 -23.39 -7.50
N GLU A 70 15.66 -22.48 -8.18
CA GLU A 70 15.85 -21.11 -7.69
C GLU A 70 14.53 -20.34 -7.74
N VAL A 71 13.75 -20.52 -8.81
CA VAL A 71 12.41 -19.94 -8.96
C VAL A 71 11.45 -20.52 -7.92
N LYS A 72 11.50 -21.82 -7.69
CA LYS A 72 10.69 -22.51 -6.67
C LYS A 72 10.93 -21.92 -5.28
N ALA A 73 12.19 -21.84 -4.85
CA ALA A 73 12.58 -21.30 -3.56
C ALA A 73 12.17 -19.82 -3.40
N LEU A 74 12.33 -19.02 -4.45
CA LEU A 74 11.91 -17.62 -4.48
C LEU A 74 10.40 -17.51 -4.27
N ILE A 75 9.60 -18.26 -5.03
CA ILE A 75 8.13 -18.17 -4.99
C ILE A 75 7.58 -18.69 -3.67
N ASP A 76 8.14 -19.76 -3.11
CA ASP A 76 7.71 -20.29 -1.81
C ASP A 76 7.97 -19.30 -0.67
N MET A 77 9.08 -18.59 -0.72
CA MET A 77 9.34 -17.51 0.23
C MET A 77 8.41 -16.30 -0.02
N ALA A 78 8.17 -15.97 -1.28
CA ALA A 78 7.26 -14.89 -1.65
C ALA A 78 5.82 -15.15 -1.19
N ARG A 79 5.34 -16.40 -1.26
CA ARG A 79 4.02 -16.81 -0.74
C ARG A 79 3.88 -16.56 0.77
N LYS A 80 4.95 -16.69 1.54
CA LYS A 80 4.94 -16.42 2.99
C LYS A 80 4.92 -14.92 3.32
N LEU A 81 5.41 -14.08 2.41
CA LEU A 81 5.57 -12.64 2.63
C LEU A 81 4.54 -11.79 1.87
N GLU A 82 3.75 -12.39 0.98
CA GLU A 82 2.71 -11.68 0.25
C GLU A 82 1.70 -11.03 1.22
N GLY A 83 1.43 -9.75 0.98
CA GLY A 83 0.47 -8.97 1.77
C GLY A 83 1.01 -8.43 3.08
N VAL A 84 2.22 -8.81 3.51
CA VAL A 84 2.82 -8.27 4.74
C VAL A 84 3.07 -6.77 4.62
N THR A 85 2.74 -6.04 5.68
CA THR A 85 2.97 -4.59 5.80
C THR A 85 4.47 -4.29 5.82
N ARG A 86 4.91 -3.41 4.92
CA ARG A 86 6.32 -3.07 4.71
C ARG A 86 6.69 -1.72 5.28
N ASN A 87 5.86 -0.70 5.05
CA ASN A 87 6.19 0.66 5.47
C ASN A 87 4.93 1.52 5.71
N ALA A 88 5.12 2.56 6.51
CA ALA A 88 4.16 3.63 6.67
C ALA A 88 4.19 4.56 5.44
N GLY A 89 3.00 4.90 4.95
CA GLY A 89 2.72 5.92 3.97
C GLY A 89 1.76 6.96 4.53
N LYS A 90 1.53 8.03 3.76
CA LYS A 90 0.53 9.05 4.09
C LYS A 90 -0.68 8.85 3.19
N HIS A 91 -1.89 8.87 3.75
CA HIS A 91 -3.11 8.84 2.95
C HIS A 91 -3.20 10.14 2.16
N ALA A 92 -2.95 10.08 0.84
CA ALA A 92 -2.86 11.25 -0.04
C ALA A 92 -4.11 12.15 -0.03
N GLY A 93 -5.24 11.62 0.43
CA GLY A 93 -6.47 12.38 0.59
C GLY A 93 -7.22 12.17 1.90
N GLY A 94 -6.61 11.71 3.00
CA GLY A 94 -7.38 11.36 4.20
C GLY A 94 -7.14 12.36 5.31
N VAL A 95 -8.17 13.08 5.75
CA VAL A 95 -8.11 13.90 6.97
C VAL A 95 -9.15 13.43 7.97
N VAL A 96 -8.77 13.41 9.25
CA VAL A 96 -9.65 13.08 10.36
C VAL A 96 -9.77 14.27 11.29
N ILE A 97 -10.98 14.48 11.82
CA ILE A 97 -11.30 15.57 12.75
C ILE A 97 -11.84 14.95 14.05
N ALA A 98 -11.19 15.29 15.15
CA ALA A 98 -11.60 14.92 16.51
C ALA A 98 -12.33 16.09 17.19
N PRO A 99 -13.19 15.82 18.19
CA PRO A 99 -13.83 16.87 18.99
C PRO A 99 -12.86 17.57 19.95
N THR A 100 -11.77 16.89 20.34
CA THR A 100 -10.68 17.39 21.18
C THR A 100 -9.33 17.08 20.50
N LYS A 101 -8.22 16.95 21.24
CA LYS A 101 -6.92 16.65 20.63
C LYS A 101 -6.96 15.26 20.00
N ILE A 102 -6.34 15.11 18.83
CA ILE A 102 -6.32 13.81 18.13
C ILE A 102 -5.68 12.70 18.97
N THR A 103 -4.73 13.06 19.83
CA THR A 103 -4.03 12.16 20.76
C THR A 103 -4.94 11.59 21.85
N ASP A 104 -6.12 12.17 22.07
CA ASP A 104 -7.12 11.62 23.00
C ASP A 104 -7.77 10.34 22.43
N PHE A 105 -7.63 10.11 21.11
CA PHE A 105 -8.26 9.01 20.38
C PHE A 105 -7.27 8.07 19.70
N ALA A 106 -6.17 8.59 19.15
CA ALA A 106 -5.19 7.79 18.42
C ALA A 106 -3.76 8.32 18.61
N PRO A 107 -2.76 7.43 18.74
CA PRO A 107 -1.36 7.83 18.67
C PRO A 107 -1.01 8.31 17.26
N LEU A 108 0.06 9.12 17.18
CA LEU A 108 0.54 9.71 15.94
C LEU A 108 1.80 9.02 15.43
N TYR A 109 1.92 8.92 14.12
CA TYR A 109 3.14 8.65 13.40
C TYR A 109 3.60 9.95 12.72
N CYS A 110 4.90 10.22 12.72
CA CYS A 110 5.50 11.38 12.08
C CYS A 110 6.65 10.94 11.17
N ASP A 111 7.08 11.83 10.28
CA ASP A 111 8.35 11.62 9.56
C ASP A 111 9.57 11.77 10.48
N GLU A 112 10.76 11.55 9.92
CA GLU A 112 12.04 11.57 10.63
C GLU A 112 12.33 12.89 11.36
N GLU A 113 11.76 14.01 10.90
CA GLU A 113 11.88 15.32 11.55
C GLU A 113 10.79 15.59 12.59
N GLY A 114 9.91 14.62 12.84
CA GLY A 114 8.75 14.78 13.72
C GLY A 114 7.62 15.62 13.12
N LYS A 115 7.64 15.86 11.80
CA LYS A 115 6.63 16.65 11.08
C LYS A 115 5.57 15.74 10.45
N HIS A 116 4.51 16.38 9.96
CA HIS A 116 3.40 15.74 9.25
C HIS A 116 2.74 14.58 10.03
N PRO A 117 2.14 14.87 11.19
CA PRO A 117 1.49 13.85 11.99
C PRO A 117 0.35 13.18 11.22
N VAL A 118 0.31 11.86 11.28
CA VAL A 118 -0.78 11.02 10.80
C VAL A 118 -1.26 10.11 11.93
N THR A 119 -2.54 9.75 11.96
CA THR A 119 -3.04 8.75 12.92
C THR A 119 -2.45 7.39 12.61
N GLN A 120 -2.05 6.61 13.62
CA GLN A 120 -1.55 5.24 13.40
C GLN A 120 -2.64 4.25 12.98
N PHE A 121 -3.91 4.59 13.20
CA PHE A 121 -5.04 3.87 12.62
C PHE A 121 -5.22 4.25 11.16
N ASP A 122 -5.42 3.24 10.32
CA ASP A 122 -5.68 3.44 8.90
C ASP A 122 -7.12 3.94 8.66
N LYS A 123 -7.49 4.07 7.39
CA LYS A 123 -8.79 4.59 6.97
C LYS A 123 -9.98 3.87 7.61
N SER A 124 -9.93 2.55 7.74
CA SER A 124 -11.04 1.76 8.27
C SER A 124 -11.03 1.77 9.79
N ASP A 125 -9.85 1.64 10.39
CA ASP A 125 -9.71 1.58 11.85
C ASP A 125 -10.03 2.93 12.51
N VAL A 126 -9.65 4.04 11.88
CA VAL A 126 -9.90 5.39 12.43
C VAL A 126 -11.39 5.75 12.43
N GLU A 127 -12.13 5.29 11.43
CA GLU A 127 -13.58 5.45 11.34
C GLU A 127 -14.29 4.56 12.36
N TYR A 128 -13.83 3.32 12.49
CA TYR A 128 -14.35 2.37 13.47
C TYR A 128 -14.11 2.85 14.92
N ALA A 129 -12.99 3.53 15.17
CA ALA A 129 -12.70 4.19 16.44
C ALA A 129 -13.60 5.41 16.74
N GLY A 130 -14.52 5.77 15.83
CA GLY A 130 -15.54 6.80 16.04
C GLY A 130 -15.13 8.21 15.63
N LEU A 131 -14.04 8.37 14.88
CA LEU A 131 -13.62 9.67 14.37
C LEU A 131 -14.21 9.97 12.99
N VAL A 132 -14.62 11.21 12.79
CA VAL A 132 -15.15 11.68 11.50
C VAL A 132 -14.00 11.88 10.52
N LYS A 133 -14.07 11.21 9.37
CA LYS A 133 -13.06 11.33 8.31
C LYS A 133 -13.63 12.00 7.05
N PHE A 134 -12.75 12.69 6.33
CA PHE A 134 -13.02 13.22 5.00
C PHE A 134 -11.98 12.68 4.02
N ASP A 135 -12.46 12.12 2.91
CA ASP A 135 -11.61 11.70 1.79
C ASP A 135 -11.59 12.79 0.71
N PHE A 136 -10.41 13.35 0.46
CA PHE A 136 -10.08 14.08 -0.75
C PHE A 136 -9.91 13.09 -1.90
N LEU A 137 -10.67 13.33 -2.97
CA LEU A 137 -10.66 12.52 -4.17
C LEU A 137 -10.07 13.37 -5.31
N GLY A 138 -8.99 12.91 -5.93
CA GLY A 138 -8.24 13.65 -6.96
C GLY A 138 -8.94 13.76 -8.33
N LEU A 139 -10.25 13.52 -8.40
CA LEU A 139 -10.99 13.58 -9.65
C LEU A 139 -11.17 15.03 -10.08
N ARG A 140 -10.69 15.35 -11.28
CA ARG A 140 -10.67 16.73 -11.80
C ARG A 140 -12.02 17.19 -12.38
N THR A 141 -13.06 16.37 -12.34
CA THR A 141 -14.37 16.67 -12.94
C THR A 141 -14.95 17.98 -12.44
N LEU A 142 -14.96 18.23 -11.12
CA LEU A 142 -15.44 19.51 -10.58
C LEU A 142 -14.54 20.69 -10.96
N THR A 143 -13.23 20.48 -11.09
CA THR A 143 -12.31 21.51 -11.60
C THR A 143 -12.62 21.89 -13.04
N ILE A 144 -12.90 20.88 -13.90
CA ILE A 144 -13.29 21.10 -15.30
C ILE A 144 -14.62 21.86 -15.39
N ILE A 145 -15.63 21.46 -14.60
CA ILE A 145 -16.91 22.17 -14.54
C ILE A 145 -16.71 23.62 -14.08
N ASN A 146 -15.86 23.86 -13.07
CA ASN A 146 -15.57 25.21 -12.60
C ASN A 146 -14.92 26.07 -13.69
N TRP A 147 -14.01 25.51 -14.49
CA TRP A 147 -13.40 26.20 -15.62
C TRP A 147 -14.40 26.48 -16.74
N ALA A 148 -15.34 25.58 -16.99
CA ALA A 148 -16.38 25.79 -18.00
C ALA A 148 -17.43 26.85 -17.62
N LEU A 149 -17.63 27.09 -16.31
CA LEU A 149 -18.54 28.11 -15.79
C LEU A 149 -17.90 29.51 -15.65
N ARG A 150 -16.58 29.63 -15.79
CA ARG A 150 -15.82 30.89 -15.75
C ARG A 150 -15.65 31.45 -17.14
#